data_AF-A0A498EMH5-F1
#
_entry.id   AF-A0A498EMH5-F1
#
_cell.length_a   1.000
_cell.length_b   1.000
_cell.length_c   1.000
_cell.angle_alpha   90.00
_cell.angle_beta   90.00
_cell.angle_gamma   90.00
#
_symmetry.space_group_name_H-M   'P 1'
#
loop_
_entity.id
_entity.type
_entity.pdbx_description
1 polymer ?
#
loop_
_entity_poly.entity_id
_entity_poly.type
_entity_poly.pdbx_seq_one_letter_code
_entity_poly.pdbx_strand_id
1 'polypeptide(L)'
;MRILGIEGTAWAASAAVFETDDPDALRSGTGRTPDPAVDHVFIESDPYQPDSGGIHPREAAEHMGTAIPEVVETALEHAAARHDGDGPVVDGVAFSRGPGLGPCLRIVGTAARSVAQTLDVPLLGVNHMVAHLEIGRYQSGFDSPVCLNASGANAHLLGYHNGRYRVLGETMDTGVGNALDKFTRHVGWTHPGGPKVEAAAEDGDYVELPYVVKGMDFSFSGIMSAAKDEADAGTPVPDICAGLQETVFAMLTEVAERALSLTGTDELVLGGGVGQNARLREMLAEMCDQRGAEFHAPEPRFLRDNAGMIAALGARMLAAGDTLAVEESTVDPNFRPDQVEVTWRGADESVARAYTDDGAIRGAEATVDIGTEEVVKRRVPKTYRHPELDDRLRRERTKAEARLTSDARRAGVRTPVIQDIDPVDGVIAFQRVGDADLAERLDPEAVRVVGEYLARLHEAGIVHGDPTTRNVRVGTGPDGDPRVYLIDFGLGFHTGHVEDHAMDLHVFAQSVQGTAADADPLIDALEAGYEAVGSAEVIARLREVESRGRYR
;
A
#
# COMPACT_ATOMS: atom_id res chain seq x y z
N MET A 1 1.17 26.79 18.86
CA MET A 1 2.38 26.16 18.28
C MET A 1 2.40 26.45 16.79
N ARG A 2 3.55 26.85 16.26
CA ARG A 2 3.74 27.16 14.84
C ARG A 2 4.97 26.46 14.28
N ILE A 3 4.84 25.74 13.17
CA ILE A 3 5.93 24.98 12.54
C ILE A 3 6.15 25.49 11.11
N LEU A 4 7.41 25.73 10.76
CA LEU A 4 7.83 25.90 9.37
C LEU A 4 8.11 24.52 8.77
N GLY A 5 7.38 24.12 7.73
CA GLY A 5 7.70 22.96 6.89
C GLY A 5 8.48 23.37 5.64
N ILE A 6 9.40 22.53 5.20
CA ILE A 6 10.14 22.67 3.93
C ILE A 6 10.11 21.34 3.18
N GLU A 7 9.56 21.34 1.96
CA GLU A 7 9.43 20.18 1.09
C GLU A 7 10.16 20.46 -0.24
N GLY A 8 10.84 19.43 -0.74
CA GLY A 8 11.56 19.50 -2.00
C GLY A 8 12.25 18.18 -2.34
N THR A 9 11.53 17.06 -2.11
CA THR A 9 12.02 15.71 -2.42
C THR A 9 12.24 15.49 -3.91
N ALA A 10 11.49 16.18 -4.78
CA ALA A 10 11.54 15.97 -6.23
C ALA A 10 11.63 17.29 -7.01
N TRP A 11 10.50 17.80 -7.52
CA TRP A 11 10.43 18.92 -8.48
C TRP A 11 9.68 20.13 -7.93
N ALA A 12 8.90 19.98 -6.86
CA ALA A 12 8.16 21.06 -6.22
C ALA A 12 8.93 21.64 -5.04
N ALA A 13 9.46 22.87 -5.19
CA ALA A 13 9.99 23.62 -4.05
C ALA A 13 8.81 24.16 -3.24
N SER A 14 8.73 23.85 -1.95
CA SER A 14 7.60 24.28 -1.13
C SER A 14 8.02 24.61 0.30
N ALA A 15 7.40 25.64 0.86
CA ALA A 15 7.47 25.95 2.28
C ALA A 15 6.07 26.26 2.82
N ALA A 16 5.85 25.95 4.09
CA ALA A 16 4.54 26.09 4.70
C ALA A 16 4.63 26.47 6.17
N VAL A 17 3.60 27.14 6.66
CA VAL A 17 3.42 27.43 8.08
C VAL A 17 2.17 26.68 8.55
N PHE A 18 2.37 25.74 9.46
CA PHE A 18 1.29 25.10 10.21
C PHE A 18 1.17 25.76 11.58
N GLU A 19 -0.04 26.10 12.00
CA GLU A 19 -0.33 26.77 13.26
C GLU A 19 -1.54 26.14 13.95
N THR A 20 -1.37 25.79 15.23
CA THR A 20 -2.43 25.27 16.10
C THR A 20 -2.43 25.96 17.46
N ASP A 21 -3.61 26.23 18.00
CA ASP A 21 -3.79 26.77 19.35
C ASP A 21 -3.90 25.67 20.43
N ASP A 22 -4.09 24.40 20.04
CA ASP A 22 -4.15 23.25 20.97
C ASP A 22 -3.06 22.21 20.68
N PRO A 23 -1.78 22.50 21.00
CA PRO A 23 -0.69 21.55 20.77
C PRO A 23 -0.81 20.27 21.61
N ASP A 24 -1.57 20.28 22.71
CA ASP A 24 -1.80 19.07 23.52
C ASP A 24 -2.75 18.08 22.83
N ALA A 25 -3.61 18.54 21.92
CA ALA A 25 -4.44 17.66 21.09
C ALA A 25 -3.61 16.87 20.07
N LEU A 26 -2.42 17.34 19.69
CA LEU A 26 -1.53 16.61 18.78
C LEU A 26 -0.83 15.40 19.42
N ARG A 27 -0.87 15.28 20.76
CA ARG A 27 -0.22 14.21 21.52
C ARG A 27 -1.14 13.00 21.66
N SER A 28 -0.60 11.80 21.43
CA SER A 28 -1.29 10.56 21.74
C SER A 28 -1.56 10.42 23.25
N GLY A 29 -2.70 9.84 23.63
CA GLY A 29 -3.00 9.49 25.03
C GLY A 29 -3.47 10.65 25.91
N THR A 30 -3.71 11.84 25.36
CA THR A 30 -4.26 12.98 26.11
C THR A 30 -5.80 12.96 26.22
N GLY A 31 -6.46 12.09 25.46
CA GLY A 31 -7.92 12.04 25.35
C GLY A 31 -8.53 13.26 24.63
N ARG A 32 -7.69 14.12 24.04
CA ARG A 32 -8.09 15.21 23.15
C ARG A 32 -7.92 14.79 21.70
N THR A 33 -8.85 15.17 20.86
CA THR A 33 -8.79 14.93 19.41
C THR A 33 -8.40 16.23 18.72
N PRO A 34 -7.40 16.23 17.81
CA PRO A 34 -7.12 17.40 16.99
C PRO A 34 -8.34 17.81 16.16
N ASP A 35 -8.54 19.10 15.98
CA ASP A 35 -9.58 19.65 15.09
C ASP A 35 -8.90 20.39 13.91
N PRO A 36 -8.79 19.73 12.74
CA PRO A 36 -8.22 20.35 11.53
C PRO A 36 -8.94 21.62 11.06
N ALA A 37 -10.18 21.86 11.47
CA ALA A 37 -10.96 23.01 11.03
C ALA A 37 -10.55 24.33 11.72
N VAL A 38 -9.90 24.25 12.89
CA VAL A 38 -9.41 25.43 13.63
C VAL A 38 -7.92 25.68 13.42
N ASP A 39 -7.19 24.70 12.89
CA ASP A 39 -5.77 24.82 12.60
C ASP A 39 -5.54 25.54 11.27
N HIS A 40 -4.48 26.34 11.21
CA HIS A 40 -4.18 27.19 10.06
C HIS A 40 -2.96 26.66 9.30
N VAL A 41 -3.12 26.48 7.99
CA VAL A 41 -2.03 26.03 7.10
C VAL A 41 -1.89 26.97 5.91
N PHE A 42 -0.77 27.69 5.88
CA PHE A 42 -0.31 28.47 4.73
C PHE A 42 0.73 27.67 3.94
N ILE A 43 0.60 27.60 2.63
CA ILE A 43 1.50 26.84 1.74
C ILE A 43 1.91 27.76 0.58
N GLU A 44 3.21 27.92 0.40
CA GLU A 44 3.81 28.54 -0.78
C GLU A 44 4.56 27.46 -1.58
N SER A 45 4.43 27.45 -2.90
CA SER A 45 5.07 26.42 -3.74
C SER A 45 5.46 26.98 -5.10
N ASP A 46 6.69 26.67 -5.52
CA ASP A 46 7.22 26.99 -6.84
C ASP A 46 7.71 25.71 -7.54
N PRO A 47 6.81 25.05 -8.30
CA PRO A 47 7.15 23.81 -8.99
C PRO A 47 7.95 24.01 -10.28
N TYR A 48 9.02 23.23 -10.44
CA TYR A 48 9.77 23.15 -11.69
C TYR A 48 8.94 22.50 -12.81
N GLN A 49 8.82 23.18 -13.95
CA GLN A 49 8.18 22.65 -15.16
C GLN A 49 9.22 22.46 -16.27
N PRO A 50 9.49 21.23 -16.73
CA PRO A 50 10.45 21.01 -17.80
C PRO A 50 9.90 21.50 -19.16
N ASP A 51 10.75 22.16 -19.95
CA ASP A 51 10.42 22.62 -21.30
C ASP A 51 10.04 21.47 -22.25
N SER A 52 10.64 20.29 -22.04
CA SER A 52 10.33 19.07 -22.79
C SER A 52 10.72 17.80 -22.02
N GLY A 53 10.07 16.68 -22.31
CA GLY A 53 10.40 15.39 -21.70
C GLY A 53 9.91 15.26 -20.25
N GLY A 54 10.69 14.57 -19.42
CA GLY A 54 10.40 14.35 -17.99
C GLY A 54 11.37 15.12 -17.09
N ILE A 55 11.20 14.99 -15.77
CA ILE A 55 12.02 15.69 -14.79
C ILE A 55 13.47 15.19 -14.84
N HIS A 56 14.41 16.09 -15.15
CA HIS A 56 15.84 15.79 -15.08
C HIS A 56 16.38 16.16 -13.68
N PRO A 57 17.01 15.23 -12.91
CA PRO A 57 17.38 15.48 -11.51
C PRO A 57 18.32 16.68 -11.30
N ARG A 58 19.17 16.98 -12.29
CA ARG A 58 20.06 18.14 -12.22
C ARG A 58 19.30 19.46 -12.39
N GLU A 59 18.35 19.51 -13.33
CA GLU A 59 17.59 20.74 -13.62
C GLU A 59 16.63 21.05 -12.48
N ALA A 60 15.98 20.01 -11.92
CA ALA A 60 15.19 20.13 -10.71
C ALA A 60 16.02 20.69 -9.54
N ALA A 61 17.25 20.20 -9.34
CA ALA A 61 18.13 20.72 -8.28
C ALA A 61 18.61 22.15 -8.54
N GLU A 62 18.87 22.52 -9.80
CA GLU A 62 19.22 23.90 -10.18
C GLU A 62 18.05 24.86 -9.87
N HIS A 63 16.81 24.48 -10.20
CA HIS A 63 15.59 25.23 -9.82
C HIS A 63 15.46 25.37 -8.29
N MET A 64 15.58 24.25 -7.56
CA MET A 64 15.47 24.21 -6.09
C MET A 64 16.47 25.15 -5.39
N GLY A 65 17.65 25.34 -5.98
CA GLY A 65 18.69 26.20 -5.40
C GLY A 65 18.27 27.66 -5.24
N THR A 66 17.38 28.14 -6.12
CA THR A 66 16.83 29.51 -6.06
C THR A 66 15.45 29.51 -5.41
N ALA A 67 14.59 28.56 -5.78
CA ALA A 67 13.19 28.54 -5.35
C ALA A 67 13.02 28.25 -3.85
N ILE A 68 13.81 27.35 -3.25
CA ILE A 68 13.67 27.01 -1.82
C ILE A 68 13.89 28.23 -0.92
N PRO A 69 14.96 29.04 -1.07
CA PRO A 69 15.09 30.29 -0.34
C PRO A 69 13.88 31.23 -0.44
N GLU A 70 13.35 31.43 -1.64
CA GLU A 70 12.24 32.37 -1.90
C GLU A 70 10.93 31.93 -1.23
N VAL A 71 10.57 30.64 -1.35
CA VAL A 71 9.35 30.12 -0.71
C VAL A 71 9.48 30.10 0.82
N VAL A 72 10.68 29.83 1.34
CA VAL A 72 10.97 29.87 2.79
C VAL A 72 10.87 31.28 3.34
N GLU A 73 11.42 32.28 2.64
CA GLU A 73 11.29 33.69 3.00
C GLU A 73 9.81 34.09 3.06
N THR A 74 9.04 33.77 2.01
CA THR A 74 7.59 34.03 1.96
C THR A 74 6.83 33.39 3.12
N ALA A 75 7.14 32.13 3.44
CA ALA A 75 6.53 31.42 4.57
C ALA A 75 6.89 32.06 5.93
N LEU A 76 8.14 32.48 6.12
CA LEU A 76 8.58 33.16 7.35
C LEU A 76 7.96 34.55 7.49
N GLU A 77 7.84 35.31 6.40
CA GLU A 77 7.11 36.58 6.39
C GLU A 77 5.65 36.39 6.80
N HIS A 78 5.00 35.34 6.29
CA HIS A 78 3.65 34.98 6.68
C HIS A 78 3.56 34.63 8.18
N ALA A 79 4.50 33.84 8.70
CA ALA A 79 4.58 33.51 10.13
C ALA A 79 4.76 34.77 10.99
N ALA A 80 5.66 35.67 10.59
CA ALA A 80 5.95 36.92 11.29
C ALA A 80 4.74 37.87 11.32
N ALA A 81 3.99 37.96 10.23
CA ALA A 81 2.77 38.78 10.16
C ALA A 81 1.64 38.29 11.09
N ARG A 82 1.70 37.02 11.51
CA ARG A 82 0.76 36.40 12.46
C ARG A 82 1.37 36.20 13.86
N HIS A 83 2.58 36.71 14.10
CA HIS A 83 3.29 36.55 15.36
C HIS A 83 3.16 37.82 16.20
N ASP A 84 2.46 37.72 17.33
CA ASP A 84 2.23 38.85 18.25
C ASP A 84 3.12 38.79 19.51
N GLY A 85 4.12 37.89 19.54
CA GLY A 85 5.00 37.66 20.69
C GLY A 85 6.44 38.17 20.52
N ASP A 86 7.22 38.05 21.61
CA ASP A 86 8.66 38.38 21.65
C ASP A 86 9.56 37.14 21.37
N GLY A 87 8.95 35.99 21.04
CA GLY A 87 9.62 34.72 20.82
C GLY A 87 10.09 34.50 19.38
N PRO A 88 10.61 33.31 19.05
CA PRO A 88 10.86 32.96 17.66
C PRO A 88 9.53 32.93 16.88
N VAL A 89 9.56 33.35 15.61
CA VAL A 89 8.37 33.43 14.76
C VAL A 89 7.72 32.07 14.52
N VAL A 90 8.48 30.99 14.68
CA VAL A 90 8.06 29.58 14.66
C VAL A 90 8.71 28.83 15.82
N ASP A 91 8.10 27.74 16.27
CA ASP A 91 8.56 26.90 17.38
C ASP A 91 9.48 25.75 16.92
N GLY A 92 9.56 25.49 15.62
CA GLY A 92 10.39 24.43 15.04
C GLY A 92 10.39 24.44 13.51
N VAL A 93 11.41 23.80 12.92
CA VAL A 93 11.57 23.66 11.47
C VAL A 93 11.53 22.18 11.10
N ALA A 94 10.53 21.80 10.31
CA ALA A 94 10.39 20.47 9.74
C ALA A 94 10.83 20.45 8.29
N PHE A 95 11.50 19.38 7.88
CA PHE A 95 11.93 19.22 6.49
C PHE A 95 11.77 17.80 5.99
N SER A 96 11.53 17.66 4.69
CA SER A 96 11.48 16.36 4.03
C SER A 96 12.88 15.73 3.99
N ARG A 97 13.15 14.80 4.93
CA ARG A 97 14.44 14.10 5.04
C ARG A 97 14.63 13.04 3.94
N GLY A 98 13.52 12.50 3.46
CA GLY A 98 13.47 11.48 2.42
C GLY A 98 12.13 10.72 2.41
N PRO A 99 11.92 9.80 1.45
CA PRO A 99 12.81 9.50 0.32
C PRO A 99 12.73 10.57 -0.77
N GLY A 100 13.65 10.56 -1.75
CA GLY A 100 13.63 11.56 -2.82
C GLY A 100 14.93 11.70 -3.61
N LEU A 101 14.96 12.67 -4.54
CA LEU A 101 16.13 12.99 -5.34
C LEU A 101 17.23 13.58 -4.44
N GLY A 102 18.32 12.82 -4.26
CA GLY A 102 19.45 13.22 -3.41
C GLY A 102 19.98 14.64 -3.64
N PRO A 103 20.13 15.14 -4.88
CA PRO A 103 20.48 16.54 -5.13
C PRO A 103 19.50 17.56 -4.53
N CYS A 104 18.20 17.37 -4.70
CA CYS A 104 17.16 18.26 -4.17
C CYS A 104 17.09 18.18 -2.64
N LEU A 105 17.12 16.96 -2.08
CA LEU A 105 17.11 16.72 -0.63
C LEU A 105 18.26 17.45 0.10
N ARG A 106 19.45 17.50 -0.51
CA ARG A 106 20.59 18.24 0.07
C ARG A 106 20.34 19.74 0.17
N ILE A 107 19.64 20.33 -0.81
CA ILE A 107 19.28 21.75 -0.81
C ILE A 107 18.27 22.00 0.32
N VAL A 108 17.19 21.22 0.36
CA VAL A 108 16.15 21.29 1.40
C VAL A 108 16.73 21.15 2.80
N GLY A 109 17.52 20.09 3.06
CA GLY A 109 18.13 19.89 4.36
C GLY A 109 19.09 21.02 4.76
N THR A 110 19.78 21.64 3.79
CA THR A 110 20.67 22.77 4.06
C THR A 110 19.90 24.03 4.43
N ALA A 111 18.81 24.32 3.71
CA ALA A 111 17.92 25.42 4.06
C ALA A 111 17.31 25.22 5.46
N ALA A 112 16.78 24.04 5.74
CA ALA A 112 16.17 23.70 7.02
C ALA A 112 17.12 23.86 8.21
N ARG A 113 18.35 23.30 8.11
CA ARG A 113 19.39 23.48 9.13
C ARG A 113 19.73 24.95 9.34
N SER A 114 19.90 25.70 8.24
CA SER A 114 20.27 27.11 8.31
C SER A 114 19.21 27.95 9.02
N VAL A 115 17.93 27.73 8.70
CA VAL A 115 16.81 28.43 9.35
C VAL A 115 16.69 28.03 10.81
N ALA A 116 16.71 26.72 11.12
CA ALA A 116 16.59 26.23 12.49
C ALA A 116 17.70 26.79 13.40
N GLN A 117 18.94 26.81 12.93
CA GLN A 117 20.07 27.36 13.67
C GLN A 117 20.02 28.90 13.79
N THR A 118 19.52 29.60 12.76
CA THR A 118 19.39 31.07 12.79
C THR A 118 18.33 31.51 13.79
N LEU A 119 17.22 30.77 13.87
CA LEU A 119 16.12 31.07 14.79
C LEU A 119 16.29 30.43 16.18
N ASP A 120 17.30 29.58 16.37
CA ASP A 120 17.54 28.79 17.59
C ASP A 120 16.33 27.94 18.00
N VAL A 121 15.80 27.19 17.03
CA VAL A 121 14.63 26.32 17.21
C VAL A 121 14.91 24.86 16.83
N PRO A 122 14.19 23.89 17.38
CA PRO A 122 14.33 22.48 17.03
C PRO A 122 14.17 22.18 15.54
N LEU A 123 14.94 21.21 15.06
CA LEU A 123 14.86 20.65 13.71
C LEU A 123 14.12 19.30 13.74
N LEU A 124 13.26 19.05 12.75
CA LEU A 124 12.41 17.87 12.67
C LEU A 124 12.63 17.20 11.29
N GLY A 125 13.16 15.97 11.28
CA GLY A 125 13.46 15.23 10.05
C GLY A 125 12.31 14.32 9.64
N VAL A 126 11.47 14.79 8.73
CA VAL A 126 10.19 14.14 8.38
C VAL A 126 10.36 13.16 7.23
N ASN A 127 9.74 11.99 7.33
CA ASN A 127 9.58 11.08 6.21
C ASN A 127 8.43 11.55 5.31
N HIS A 128 8.74 11.80 4.04
CA HIS A 128 7.81 12.36 3.05
C HIS A 128 6.59 11.45 2.80
N MET A 129 6.77 10.13 2.75
CA MET A 129 5.67 9.20 2.51
C MET A 129 4.73 9.12 3.71
N VAL A 130 5.29 9.18 4.93
CA VAL A 130 4.51 9.25 6.18
C VAL A 130 3.80 10.60 6.31
N ALA A 131 4.37 11.70 5.80
CA ALA A 131 3.71 13.00 5.81
C ALA A 131 2.43 13.02 4.97
N HIS A 132 2.48 12.48 3.74
CA HIS A 132 1.28 12.30 2.88
C HIS A 132 0.18 11.51 3.57
N LEU A 133 0.56 10.49 4.33
CA LEU A 133 -0.38 9.67 5.09
C LEU A 133 -0.97 10.42 6.29
N GLU A 134 -0.10 10.99 7.12
CA GLU A 134 -0.47 11.63 8.37
C GLU A 134 -1.33 12.87 8.17
N ILE A 135 -1.13 13.63 7.09
CA ILE A 135 -2.01 14.76 6.79
C ILE A 135 -3.44 14.29 6.48
N GLY A 136 -3.61 13.20 5.73
CA GLY A 136 -4.94 12.68 5.42
C GLY A 136 -5.61 11.98 6.60
N ARG A 137 -4.84 11.27 7.43
CA ARG A 137 -5.35 10.76 8.71
C ARG A 137 -5.76 11.89 9.65
N TYR A 138 -4.94 12.92 9.75
CA TYR A 138 -5.24 14.10 10.57
C TYR A 138 -6.51 14.79 10.11
N GLN A 139 -6.69 15.03 8.80
CA GLN A 139 -7.88 15.69 8.25
C GLN A 139 -9.16 14.85 8.34
N SER A 140 -9.05 13.52 8.27
CA SER A 140 -10.20 12.62 8.43
C SER A 140 -10.65 12.45 9.87
N GLY A 141 -9.71 12.56 10.84
CA GLY A 141 -9.96 12.17 12.22
C GLY A 141 -9.97 10.65 12.42
N PHE A 142 -9.51 9.87 11.44
CA PHE A 142 -9.46 8.41 11.53
C PHE A 142 -8.40 7.95 12.53
N ASP A 143 -8.76 6.92 13.29
CA ASP A 143 -7.91 6.38 14.35
C ASP A 143 -6.92 5.37 13.81
N SER A 144 -7.28 4.52 12.84
CA SER A 144 -6.47 3.41 12.35
C SER A 144 -6.71 3.09 10.87
N PRO A 145 -6.49 4.06 9.95
CA PRO A 145 -6.75 3.82 8.54
C PRO A 145 -5.69 2.94 7.88
N VAL A 146 -6.12 2.19 6.86
CA VAL A 146 -5.23 1.80 5.76
C VAL A 146 -5.01 3.03 4.90
N CYS A 147 -3.79 3.21 4.42
CA CYS A 147 -3.43 4.39 3.65
C CYS A 147 -2.85 4.00 2.30
N LEU A 148 -3.57 4.34 1.24
CA LEU A 148 -3.12 4.20 -0.13
C LEU A 148 -2.38 5.47 -0.53
N ASN A 149 -1.05 5.38 -0.67
CA ASN A 149 -0.27 6.47 -1.24
C ASN A 149 0.03 6.17 -2.70
N ALA A 150 -0.61 6.90 -3.63
CA ALA A 150 -0.42 6.77 -5.06
C ALA A 150 0.29 8.02 -5.62
N SER A 151 1.60 7.91 -5.85
CA SER A 151 2.46 9.02 -6.27
C SER A 151 3.10 8.78 -7.64
N GLY A 152 3.89 9.74 -8.11
CA GLY A 152 4.70 9.60 -9.33
C GLY A 152 5.73 8.48 -9.22
N ALA A 153 6.50 8.47 -8.13
CA ALA A 153 7.63 7.55 -7.95
C ALA A 153 7.22 6.22 -7.32
N ASN A 154 6.23 6.23 -6.43
CA ASN A 154 5.88 5.10 -5.58
C ASN A 154 4.37 4.88 -5.52
N ALA A 155 3.98 3.65 -5.25
CA ALA A 155 2.62 3.33 -4.82
C ALA A 155 2.71 2.31 -3.67
N HIS A 156 2.16 2.67 -2.51
CA HIS A 156 2.21 1.84 -1.30
C HIS A 156 0.83 1.78 -0.64
N LEU A 157 0.55 0.65 -0.01
CA LEU A 157 -0.47 0.51 1.02
C LEU A 157 0.22 0.39 2.36
N LEU A 158 -0.09 1.33 3.25
CA LEU A 158 0.53 1.42 4.56
C LEU A 158 -0.52 1.21 5.65
N GLY A 159 -0.13 0.54 6.72
CA GLY A 159 -0.94 0.41 7.94
C GLY A 159 -0.06 0.56 9.17
N TYR A 160 -0.51 1.32 10.16
CA TYR A 160 0.25 1.49 11.41
C TYR A 160 0.11 0.29 12.32
N HIS A 161 1.23 -0.27 12.75
CA HIS A 161 1.27 -1.41 13.67
C HIS A 161 2.56 -1.41 14.49
N ASN A 162 2.44 -1.59 15.81
CA ASN A 162 3.56 -1.68 16.76
C ASN A 162 4.60 -0.55 16.62
N GLY A 163 4.13 0.71 16.62
CA GLY A 163 5.01 1.88 16.61
C GLY A 163 5.64 2.20 15.25
N ARG A 164 5.22 1.55 14.16
CA ARG A 164 5.74 1.77 12.80
C ARG A 164 4.65 1.67 11.74
N TYR A 165 4.85 2.34 10.61
CA TYR A 165 4.05 2.11 9.41
C TYR A 165 4.56 0.89 8.65
N ARG A 166 3.71 -0.11 8.42
CA ARG A 166 4.05 -1.35 7.70
C ARG A 166 3.58 -1.25 6.26
N VAL A 167 4.40 -1.75 5.33
CA VAL A 167 4.05 -1.86 3.91
C VAL A 167 3.21 -3.13 3.73
N LEU A 168 1.90 -2.95 3.55
CA LEU A 168 0.94 -4.03 3.29
C LEU A 168 0.99 -4.50 1.83
N GLY A 169 1.31 -3.58 0.91
CA GLY A 169 1.46 -3.86 -0.52
C GLY A 169 2.20 -2.72 -1.21
N GLU A 170 2.95 -3.02 -2.26
CA GLU A 170 3.71 -2.02 -3.01
C GLU A 170 3.76 -2.31 -4.51
N THR A 171 4.12 -1.31 -5.29
CA THR A 171 4.43 -1.52 -6.70
C THR A 171 5.72 -2.33 -6.85
N MET A 172 5.72 -3.34 -7.71
CA MET A 172 6.88 -4.18 -7.99
C MET A 172 7.91 -3.51 -8.91
N ASP A 173 7.54 -2.40 -9.57
CA ASP A 173 8.37 -1.79 -10.61
C ASP A 173 8.46 -0.26 -10.57
N THR A 174 7.38 0.46 -10.86
CA THR A 174 7.38 1.91 -11.06
C THR A 174 6.14 2.52 -10.44
N GLY A 175 6.24 3.72 -9.86
CA GLY A 175 5.03 4.44 -9.43
C GLY A 175 4.03 4.69 -10.56
N VAL A 176 2.76 4.81 -10.19
CA VAL A 176 1.63 5.00 -11.11
C VAL A 176 1.82 6.25 -11.98
N GLY A 177 2.19 7.38 -11.36
CA GLY A 177 2.35 8.62 -12.13
C GLY A 177 3.50 8.53 -13.13
N ASN A 178 4.61 7.87 -12.79
CA ASN A 178 5.71 7.61 -13.73
C ASN A 178 5.30 6.66 -14.86
N ALA A 179 4.41 5.70 -14.59
CA ALA A 179 3.84 4.83 -15.60
C ALA A 179 3.03 5.65 -16.60
N LEU A 180 2.07 6.45 -16.12
CA LEU A 180 1.26 7.35 -16.95
C LEU A 180 2.14 8.33 -17.75
N ASP A 181 3.14 8.94 -17.11
CA ASP A 181 4.08 9.85 -17.78
C ASP A 181 4.95 9.15 -18.85
N LYS A 182 5.18 7.84 -18.76
CA LYS A 182 5.85 7.08 -19.83
C LYS A 182 4.94 6.91 -21.05
N PHE A 183 3.63 6.74 -20.85
CA PHE A 183 2.67 6.65 -21.96
C PHE A 183 2.44 8.01 -22.60
N THR A 184 2.20 9.06 -21.81
CA THR A 184 1.94 10.41 -22.36
C THR A 184 3.10 10.94 -23.19
N ARG A 185 4.34 10.66 -22.80
CA ARG A 185 5.52 10.97 -23.62
C ARG A 185 5.57 10.20 -24.93
N HIS A 186 5.10 8.95 -24.96
CA HIS A 186 5.03 8.14 -26.19
C HIS A 186 4.10 8.78 -27.23
N VAL A 187 2.96 9.31 -26.78
CA VAL A 187 1.99 10.03 -27.63
C VAL A 187 2.33 11.51 -27.83
N GLY A 188 3.52 11.96 -27.42
CA GLY A 188 4.05 13.30 -27.68
C GLY A 188 3.58 14.39 -26.71
N TRP A 189 3.02 14.05 -25.55
CA TRP A 189 2.63 15.02 -24.53
C TRP A 189 3.75 15.32 -23.55
N THR A 190 3.79 16.55 -23.05
CA THR A 190 4.71 16.99 -21.98
C THR A 190 4.19 16.63 -20.58
N HIS A 191 5.07 16.61 -19.57
CA HIS A 191 4.67 16.52 -18.17
C HIS A 191 3.86 17.76 -17.74
N PRO A 192 2.87 17.66 -16.82
CA PRO A 192 2.37 16.43 -16.17
C PRO A 192 1.40 15.63 -17.05
N GLY A 193 1.56 14.30 -17.06
CA GLY A 193 0.74 13.40 -17.88
C GLY A 193 -0.60 13.03 -17.27
N GLY A 194 -0.67 12.87 -15.94
CA GLY A 194 -1.89 12.42 -15.23
C GLY A 194 -3.16 13.18 -15.61
N PRO A 195 -3.20 14.53 -15.47
CA PRO A 195 -4.39 15.32 -15.84
C PRO A 195 -4.78 15.24 -17.32
N LYS A 196 -3.80 14.97 -18.21
CA LYS A 196 -4.04 14.83 -19.65
C LYS A 196 -4.66 13.49 -19.99
N VAL A 197 -4.21 12.42 -19.33
CA VAL A 197 -4.85 11.09 -19.41
C VAL A 197 -6.26 11.16 -18.86
N GLU A 198 -6.47 11.87 -17.76
CA GLU A 198 -7.80 12.08 -17.18
C GLU A 198 -8.75 12.76 -18.16
N ALA A 199 -8.37 13.91 -18.71
CA ALA A 199 -9.19 14.63 -19.67
C ALA A 199 -9.44 13.85 -20.97
N ALA A 200 -8.43 13.12 -21.48
CA ALA A 200 -8.58 12.34 -22.70
C ALA A 200 -9.48 11.10 -22.52
N ALA A 201 -9.55 10.55 -21.31
CA ALA A 201 -10.38 9.39 -21.03
C ALA A 201 -11.88 9.71 -20.99
N GLU A 202 -12.28 10.97 -20.79
CA GLU A 202 -13.70 11.37 -20.69
C GLU A 202 -14.51 11.04 -21.96
N ASP A 203 -13.86 11.11 -23.12
CA ASP A 203 -14.46 10.85 -24.44
C ASP A 203 -14.03 9.48 -25.03
N GLY A 204 -13.35 8.64 -24.26
CA GLY A 204 -12.77 7.38 -24.73
C GLY A 204 -13.64 6.15 -24.44
N ASP A 205 -13.63 5.18 -25.35
CA ASP A 205 -14.20 3.85 -25.12
C ASP A 205 -13.20 2.94 -24.38
N TYR A 206 -13.68 2.00 -23.56
CA TYR A 206 -12.79 1.12 -22.79
C TYR A 206 -11.98 0.19 -23.71
N VAL A 207 -10.64 0.23 -23.54
CA VAL A 207 -9.70 -0.71 -24.17
C VAL A 207 -9.19 -1.72 -23.15
N GLU A 208 -9.26 -2.99 -23.50
CA GLU A 208 -8.71 -4.07 -22.69
C GLU A 208 -7.18 -3.94 -22.59
N LEU A 209 -6.69 -3.79 -21.36
CA LEU A 209 -5.27 -3.81 -21.05
C LEU A 209 -4.93 -4.85 -19.97
N PRO A 210 -3.65 -5.28 -19.88
CA PRO A 210 -3.21 -6.27 -18.89
C PRO A 210 -3.46 -5.83 -17.45
N TYR A 211 -4.00 -6.74 -16.64
CA TYR A 211 -4.26 -6.54 -15.21
C TYR A 211 -3.28 -7.40 -14.38
N VAL A 212 -2.36 -6.76 -13.64
CA VAL A 212 -1.28 -7.46 -12.93
C VAL A 212 -1.27 -7.11 -11.44
N VAL A 213 -2.00 -7.92 -10.67
CA VAL A 213 -1.98 -7.92 -9.20
C VAL A 213 -1.54 -9.30 -8.73
N LYS A 214 -0.55 -9.35 -7.83
CA LYS A 214 0.00 -10.55 -7.22
C LYS A 214 -0.08 -10.42 -5.70
N GLY A 215 -1.02 -11.10 -5.06
CA GLY A 215 -1.28 -10.92 -3.63
C GLY A 215 -1.68 -9.47 -3.33
N MET A 216 -0.82 -8.74 -2.62
CA MET A 216 -0.97 -7.31 -2.27
C MET A 216 -0.16 -6.37 -3.18
N ASP A 217 0.68 -6.92 -4.05
CA ASP A 217 1.58 -6.17 -4.91
C ASP A 217 1.04 -6.06 -6.34
N PHE A 218 1.52 -5.06 -7.08
CA PHE A 218 1.04 -4.74 -8.42
C PHE A 218 2.14 -4.17 -9.32
N SER A 219 2.00 -4.33 -10.64
CA SER A 219 3.00 -3.89 -11.62
C SER A 219 2.36 -3.10 -12.75
N PHE A 220 3.02 -1.99 -13.13
CA PHE A 220 2.52 -1.12 -14.20
C PHE A 220 3.34 -1.22 -15.49
N SER A 221 4.51 -1.85 -15.51
CA SER A 221 5.37 -1.89 -16.71
C SER A 221 4.72 -2.64 -17.88
N GLY A 222 4.02 -3.74 -17.59
CA GLY A 222 3.33 -4.55 -18.63
C GLY A 222 2.20 -3.77 -19.29
N ILE A 223 1.32 -3.15 -18.49
CA ILE A 223 0.21 -2.33 -18.99
C ILE A 223 0.70 -1.11 -19.77
N MET A 224 1.79 -0.45 -19.35
CA MET A 224 2.35 0.66 -20.13
C MET A 224 2.93 0.23 -21.47
N SER A 225 3.46 -0.99 -21.57
CA SER A 225 3.96 -1.51 -22.85
C SER A 225 2.79 -1.81 -23.79
N ALA A 226 1.75 -2.50 -23.28
CA ALA A 226 0.53 -2.78 -24.04
C ALA A 226 -0.17 -1.50 -24.53
N ALA A 227 -0.27 -0.47 -23.71
CA ALA A 227 -0.87 0.81 -24.11
C ALA A 227 -0.10 1.51 -25.25
N LYS A 228 1.23 1.36 -25.30
CA LYS A 228 2.05 1.88 -26.40
C LYS A 228 1.85 1.06 -27.67
N ASP A 229 1.78 -0.25 -27.55
CA ASP A 229 1.50 -1.14 -28.67
C ASP A 229 0.13 -0.83 -29.29
N GLU A 230 -0.89 -0.55 -28.47
CA GLU A 230 -2.21 -0.08 -28.94
C GLU A 230 -2.12 1.26 -29.68
N ALA A 231 -1.35 2.22 -29.15
CA ALA A 231 -1.14 3.51 -29.82
C ALA A 231 -0.43 3.32 -31.18
N ASP A 232 0.57 2.44 -31.25
CA ASP A 232 1.31 2.13 -32.47
C ASP A 232 0.45 1.34 -33.48
N ALA A 233 -0.53 0.57 -32.99
CA ALA A 233 -1.55 -0.12 -33.80
C ALA A 233 -2.64 0.83 -34.35
N GLY A 234 -2.69 2.08 -33.88
CA GLY A 234 -3.63 3.10 -34.33
C GLY A 234 -4.94 3.17 -33.54
N THR A 235 -5.02 2.54 -32.36
CA THR A 235 -6.14 2.68 -31.45
C THR A 235 -6.24 4.15 -30.99
N PRO A 236 -7.44 4.76 -30.96
CA PRO A 236 -7.60 6.15 -30.54
C PRO A 236 -7.03 6.40 -29.15
N VAL A 237 -6.23 7.46 -29.00
CA VAL A 237 -5.59 7.82 -27.71
C VAL A 237 -6.61 8.00 -26.57
N PRO A 238 -7.80 8.62 -26.79
CA PRO A 238 -8.86 8.67 -25.78
C PRO A 238 -9.23 7.29 -25.22
N ASP A 239 -9.44 6.31 -26.10
CA ASP A 239 -9.83 4.94 -25.74
C ASP A 239 -8.73 4.24 -24.92
N ILE A 240 -7.47 4.43 -25.32
CA ILE A 240 -6.32 3.93 -24.55
C ILE A 240 -6.26 4.61 -23.18
N CYS A 241 -6.54 5.92 -23.08
CA CYS A 241 -6.58 6.64 -21.81
C CYS A 241 -7.70 6.11 -20.90
N ALA A 242 -8.88 5.82 -21.45
CA ALA A 242 -9.99 5.20 -20.72
C ALA A 242 -9.62 3.79 -20.22
N GLY A 243 -9.07 2.94 -21.10
CA GLY A 243 -8.56 1.61 -20.73
C GLY A 243 -7.48 1.65 -19.65
N LEU A 244 -6.51 2.57 -19.78
CA LEU A 244 -5.44 2.79 -18.80
C LEU A 244 -6.02 3.20 -17.44
N GLN A 245 -6.93 4.17 -17.45
CA GLN A 245 -7.52 4.73 -16.24
C GLN A 245 -8.31 3.66 -15.47
N GLU A 246 -9.23 2.99 -16.15
CA GLU A 246 -10.07 1.94 -15.56
C GLU A 246 -9.22 0.78 -15.03
N THR A 247 -8.23 0.32 -15.80
CA THR A 247 -7.42 -0.84 -15.42
C THR A 247 -6.48 -0.51 -14.25
N VAL A 248 -5.78 0.63 -14.29
CA VAL A 248 -4.83 1.04 -13.23
C VAL A 248 -5.54 1.33 -11.92
N PHE A 249 -6.65 2.06 -11.95
CA PHE A 249 -7.36 2.41 -10.72
C PHE A 249 -8.15 1.23 -10.15
N ALA A 250 -8.64 0.32 -10.98
CA ALA A 250 -9.17 -0.96 -10.50
C ALA A 250 -8.10 -1.82 -9.81
N MET A 251 -6.84 -1.79 -10.27
CA MET A 251 -5.72 -2.46 -9.57
C MET A 251 -5.48 -1.85 -8.18
N LEU A 252 -5.37 -0.51 -8.09
CA LEU A 252 -5.17 0.19 -6.81
C LEU A 252 -6.35 -0.01 -5.84
N THR A 253 -7.58 0.01 -6.35
CA THR A 253 -8.79 -0.18 -5.56
C THR A 253 -8.92 -1.62 -5.06
N GLU A 254 -8.57 -2.62 -5.88
CA GLU A 254 -8.54 -4.02 -5.47
C GLU A 254 -7.56 -4.26 -4.32
N VAL A 255 -6.34 -3.74 -4.41
CA VAL A 255 -5.36 -3.94 -3.34
C VAL A 255 -5.72 -3.17 -2.07
N ALA A 256 -6.38 -2.01 -2.19
CA ALA A 256 -6.96 -1.30 -1.05
C ALA A 256 -8.04 -2.11 -0.36
N GLU A 257 -8.96 -2.71 -1.12
CA GLU A 257 -10.00 -3.60 -0.61
C GLU A 257 -9.40 -4.84 0.10
N ARG A 258 -8.33 -5.42 -0.45
CA ARG A 258 -7.60 -6.52 0.18
C ARG A 258 -6.93 -6.09 1.48
N ALA A 259 -6.31 -4.90 1.53
CA ALA A 259 -5.67 -4.38 2.74
C ALA A 259 -6.69 -4.13 3.86
N LEU A 260 -7.85 -3.55 3.54
CA LEU A 260 -8.94 -3.38 4.51
C LEU A 260 -9.43 -4.74 5.03
N SER A 261 -9.55 -5.74 4.15
CA SER A 261 -9.94 -7.10 4.53
C SER A 261 -8.89 -7.80 5.41
N LEU A 262 -7.61 -7.61 5.10
CA LEU A 262 -6.50 -8.18 5.85
C LEU A 262 -6.40 -7.59 7.26
N THR A 263 -6.51 -6.27 7.36
CA THR A 263 -6.34 -5.55 8.65
C THR A 263 -7.60 -5.56 9.51
N GLY A 264 -8.78 -5.64 8.88
CA GLY A 264 -10.07 -5.54 9.58
C GLY A 264 -10.43 -4.10 9.98
N THR A 265 -9.70 -3.09 9.48
CA THR A 265 -10.12 -1.69 9.59
C THR A 265 -11.11 -1.34 8.50
N ASP A 266 -11.97 -0.38 8.80
CA ASP A 266 -13.01 0.15 7.92
C ASP A 266 -12.73 1.61 7.57
N GLU A 267 -11.47 2.04 7.63
CA GLU A 267 -11.04 3.41 7.36
C GLU A 267 -9.96 3.40 6.26
N LEU A 268 -10.18 4.16 5.18
CA LEU A 268 -9.24 4.30 4.07
C LEU A 268 -8.88 5.76 3.83
N VAL A 269 -7.58 6.06 3.83
CA VAL A 269 -7.04 7.38 3.45
C VAL A 269 -6.30 7.29 2.12
N LEU A 270 -6.56 8.23 1.22
CA LEU A 270 -5.81 8.41 -0.02
C LEU A 270 -4.76 9.53 0.13
N GLY A 271 -3.53 9.25 -0.29
CA GLY A 271 -2.45 10.22 -0.39
C GLY A 271 -1.73 10.16 -1.73
N GLY A 272 -0.86 11.14 -1.99
CA GLY A 272 -0.04 11.19 -3.20
C GLY A 272 -0.73 11.82 -4.41
N GLY A 273 0.10 12.34 -5.33
CA GLY A 273 -0.36 13.22 -6.40
C GLY A 273 -1.37 12.60 -7.38
N VAL A 274 -1.33 11.27 -7.58
CA VAL A 274 -2.30 10.56 -8.44
C VAL A 274 -3.68 10.55 -7.80
N GLY A 275 -3.76 10.68 -6.46
CA GLY A 275 -5.02 10.76 -5.73
C GLY A 275 -5.90 11.97 -6.09
N GLN A 276 -5.37 12.95 -6.84
CA GLN A 276 -6.19 14.05 -7.38
C GLN A 276 -7.14 13.60 -8.50
N ASN A 277 -6.86 12.47 -9.15
CA ASN A 277 -7.72 11.99 -10.21
C ASN A 277 -9.14 11.70 -9.67
N ALA A 278 -10.15 12.24 -10.33
CA ALA A 278 -11.54 12.12 -9.91
C ALA A 278 -12.03 10.68 -9.98
N ARG A 279 -11.69 9.95 -11.04
CA ARG A 279 -12.10 8.56 -11.23
C ARG A 279 -11.49 7.61 -10.20
N LEU A 280 -10.21 7.79 -9.84
CA LEU A 280 -9.61 7.01 -8.75
C LEU A 280 -10.36 7.25 -7.42
N ARG A 281 -10.67 8.50 -7.10
CA ARG A 281 -11.43 8.84 -5.89
C ARG A 281 -12.84 8.25 -5.89
N GLU A 282 -13.51 8.28 -7.05
CA GLU A 282 -14.83 7.66 -7.23
C GLU A 282 -14.77 6.15 -6.99
N MET A 283 -13.82 5.43 -7.61
CA MET A 283 -13.68 3.98 -7.43
C MET A 283 -13.41 3.60 -5.97
N LEU A 284 -12.52 4.33 -5.29
CA LEU A 284 -12.19 4.07 -3.89
C LEU A 284 -13.37 4.36 -2.96
N ALA A 285 -14.09 5.46 -3.19
CA ALA A 285 -15.30 5.80 -2.44
C ALA A 285 -16.38 4.73 -2.61
N GLU A 286 -16.66 4.31 -3.85
CA GLU A 286 -17.65 3.28 -4.14
C GLU A 286 -17.28 1.93 -3.53
N MET A 287 -15.99 1.54 -3.57
CA MET A 287 -15.50 0.33 -2.91
C MET A 287 -15.70 0.40 -1.38
N CYS A 288 -15.39 1.54 -0.76
CA CYS A 288 -15.59 1.73 0.68
C CYS A 288 -17.08 1.66 1.04
N ASP A 289 -17.94 2.33 0.28
CA ASP A 289 -19.41 2.30 0.47
C ASP A 289 -19.96 0.86 0.41
N GLN A 290 -19.53 0.05 -0.57
CA GLN A 290 -19.96 -1.35 -0.70
C GLN A 290 -19.55 -2.22 0.48
N ARG A 291 -18.42 -1.90 1.10
CA ARG A 291 -17.88 -2.60 2.26
C ARG A 291 -18.50 -2.12 3.57
N GLY A 292 -18.98 -0.88 3.62
CA GLY A 292 -19.32 -0.19 4.87
C GLY A 292 -18.11 0.45 5.55
N ALA A 293 -17.08 0.78 4.77
CA ALA A 293 -15.89 1.50 5.20
C ALA A 293 -16.03 3.01 4.91
N GLU A 294 -15.30 3.83 5.66
CA GLU A 294 -15.18 5.26 5.47
C GLU A 294 -13.96 5.59 4.61
N PHE A 295 -14.13 6.55 3.70
CA PHE A 295 -13.08 6.99 2.78
C PHE A 295 -12.78 8.47 2.96
N HIS A 296 -11.49 8.81 2.99
CA HIS A 296 -11.05 10.20 2.99
C HIS A 296 -9.94 10.46 1.97
N ALA A 297 -10.15 11.45 1.11
CA ALA A 297 -9.12 12.05 0.29
C ALA A 297 -8.95 13.51 0.72
N PRO A 298 -7.73 13.94 1.12
CA PRO A 298 -7.41 15.33 1.42
C PRO A 298 -7.77 16.30 0.31
N GLU A 299 -7.82 17.59 0.64
CA GLU A 299 -7.92 18.63 -0.36
C GLU A 299 -6.78 18.51 -1.42
N PRO A 300 -7.01 18.87 -2.69
CA PRO A 300 -6.00 18.76 -3.75
C PRO A 300 -4.63 19.40 -3.42
N ARG A 301 -4.62 20.46 -2.60
CA ARG A 301 -3.39 21.11 -2.13
C ARG A 301 -2.51 20.23 -1.24
N PHE A 302 -3.09 19.23 -0.56
CA PHE A 302 -2.38 18.28 0.30
C PHE A 302 -2.05 16.96 -0.40
N LEU A 303 -2.69 16.66 -1.54
CA LEU A 303 -2.41 15.47 -2.33
C LEU A 303 -1.12 15.59 -3.17
N ARG A 304 -0.72 16.81 -3.55
CA ARG A 304 0.57 17.06 -4.20
C ARG A 304 1.70 17.11 -3.18
N ASP A 305 2.94 17.02 -3.64
CA ASP A 305 4.09 17.33 -2.79
C ASP A 305 3.97 18.78 -2.31
N ASN A 306 3.86 18.96 -1.00
CA ASN A 306 3.65 20.25 -0.36
C ASN A 306 4.34 20.29 1.00
N ALA A 307 4.74 21.46 1.46
CA ALA A 307 5.33 21.59 2.78
C ALA A 307 4.31 21.58 3.93
N GLY A 308 3.01 21.72 3.64
CA GLY A 308 1.94 21.70 4.64
C GLY A 308 1.88 20.36 5.38
N MET A 309 1.96 19.25 4.66
CA MET A 309 2.05 17.91 5.26
C MET A 309 3.32 17.71 6.10
N ILE A 310 4.45 18.31 5.67
CA ILE A 310 5.72 18.25 6.41
C ILE A 310 5.61 19.07 7.71
N ALA A 311 5.02 20.26 7.65
CA ALA A 311 4.80 21.12 8.81
C ALA A 311 3.84 20.48 9.82
N ALA A 312 2.71 19.92 9.34
CA ALA A 312 1.70 19.28 10.20
C ALA A 312 2.26 18.03 10.91
N LEU A 313 3.00 17.18 10.19
CA LEU A 313 3.68 16.04 10.81
C LEU A 313 4.79 16.50 11.76
N GLY A 314 5.55 17.52 11.37
CA GLY A 314 6.54 18.17 12.24
C GLY A 314 5.94 18.67 13.56
N ALA A 315 4.73 19.23 13.55
CA ALA A 315 4.04 19.67 14.75
C ALA A 315 3.72 18.49 15.70
N ARG A 316 3.26 17.37 15.15
CA ARG A 316 3.02 16.14 15.93
C ARG A 316 4.31 15.58 16.52
N MET A 317 5.38 15.52 15.73
CA MET A 317 6.72 15.09 16.18
C MET A 317 7.24 16.00 17.31
N LEU A 318 7.16 17.32 17.14
CA LEU A 318 7.60 18.27 18.16
C LEU A 318 6.78 18.13 19.44
N ALA A 319 5.46 17.98 19.33
CA ALA A 319 4.59 17.76 20.48
C ALA A 319 4.96 16.49 21.26
N ALA A 320 5.40 15.43 20.56
CA ALA A 320 5.92 14.19 21.14
C ALA A 320 7.38 14.29 21.65
N GLY A 321 8.07 15.40 21.40
CA GLY A 321 9.49 15.58 21.74
C GLY A 321 10.46 14.90 20.78
N ASP A 322 9.99 14.49 19.60
CA ASP A 322 10.77 13.84 18.56
C ASP A 322 11.49 14.91 17.71
N THR A 323 12.68 15.29 18.17
CA THR A 323 13.53 16.31 17.55
C THR A 323 14.83 15.69 17.05
N LEU A 324 15.40 16.25 15.99
CA LEU A 324 16.60 15.75 15.33
C LEU A 324 17.79 16.70 15.54
N ALA A 325 18.90 16.18 16.04
CA ALA A 325 20.14 16.94 16.10
C ALA A 325 20.66 17.28 14.69
N VAL A 326 21.28 18.45 14.55
CA VAL A 326 21.76 18.94 13.24
C VAL A 326 22.79 17.98 12.64
N GLU A 327 23.66 17.40 13.46
CA GLU A 327 24.70 16.45 13.07
C GLU A 327 24.11 15.11 12.57
N GLU A 328 22.90 14.76 13.02
CA GLU A 328 22.18 13.53 12.67
C GLU A 328 21.20 13.72 11.50
N SER A 329 21.03 14.98 11.06
CA SER A 329 20.06 15.41 10.03
C SER A 329 20.43 15.06 8.58
N THR A 330 21.27 14.05 8.39
CA THR A 330 21.67 13.59 7.05
C THR A 330 20.44 13.12 6.29
N VAL A 331 20.30 13.61 5.05
CA VAL A 331 19.21 13.24 4.15
C VAL A 331 19.36 11.80 3.69
N ASP A 332 18.24 11.11 3.51
CA ASP A 332 18.22 9.72 3.08
C ASP A 332 17.32 9.56 1.84
N PRO A 333 17.90 9.49 0.63
CA PRO A 333 17.15 9.29 -0.60
C PRO A 333 16.27 8.03 -0.62
N ASN A 334 16.60 7.04 0.20
CA ASN A 334 15.92 5.73 0.25
C ASN A 334 15.14 5.55 1.57
N PHE A 335 14.80 6.63 2.27
CA PHE A 335 14.16 6.57 3.58
C PHE A 335 12.77 5.91 3.49
N ARG A 336 12.69 4.62 3.80
CA ARG A 336 11.44 3.87 3.69
C ARG A 336 10.48 4.24 4.83
N PRO A 337 9.15 4.22 4.58
CA PRO A 337 8.17 4.51 5.63
C PRO A 337 8.21 3.50 6.80
N ASP A 338 8.62 2.26 6.56
CA ASP A 338 8.77 1.21 7.59
C ASP A 338 10.00 1.35 8.50
N GLN A 339 10.95 2.21 8.11
CA GLN A 339 12.10 2.55 8.93
C GLN A 339 11.76 3.61 9.99
N VAL A 340 10.65 4.33 9.83
CA VAL A 340 10.23 5.42 10.72
C VAL A 340 9.67 4.84 12.01
N GLU A 341 10.30 5.20 13.12
CA GLU A 341 9.71 5.02 14.45
C GLU A 341 8.67 6.12 14.68
N VAL A 342 7.44 5.73 15.00
CA VAL A 342 6.31 6.64 15.18
C VAL A 342 6.15 6.89 16.68
N THR A 343 6.64 8.04 17.12
CA THR A 343 6.63 8.45 18.54
C THR A 343 5.37 9.21 18.95
N TRP A 344 4.56 9.63 17.98
CA TRP A 344 3.39 10.49 18.16
C TRP A 344 2.04 9.75 18.10
N ARG A 345 2.03 8.42 18.06
CA ARG A 345 0.83 7.58 18.07
C ARG A 345 0.90 6.54 19.19
N GLY A 346 -0.26 6.18 19.74
CA GLY A 346 -0.40 5.13 20.76
C GLY A 346 -0.36 3.72 20.16
N ALA A 347 -0.20 2.69 21.01
CA ALA A 347 -0.22 1.29 20.57
C ALA A 347 -1.63 0.83 20.14
N ASP A 348 -2.68 1.44 20.72
CA ASP A 348 -4.08 1.09 20.49
C ASP A 348 -4.62 1.58 19.13
N GLU A 349 -3.89 2.47 18.44
CA GLU A 349 -4.25 3.02 17.11
C GLU A 349 -3.79 2.13 15.93
N SER A 350 -3.60 0.83 16.21
CA SER A 350 -3.07 -0.17 15.28
C SER A 350 -4.13 -0.66 14.29
N VAL A 351 -3.72 -0.82 13.02
CA VAL A 351 -4.59 -1.45 11.99
C VAL A 351 -4.84 -2.93 12.26
N ALA A 352 -3.98 -3.61 13.01
CA ALA A 352 -4.20 -5.00 13.38
C ALA A 352 -5.27 -5.08 14.47
N ARG A 353 -6.48 -5.50 14.11
CA ARG A 353 -7.52 -5.89 15.08
C ARG A 353 -7.47 -7.40 15.30
N ALA A 354 -7.67 -7.83 16.55
CA ALA A 354 -7.93 -9.24 16.84
C ALA A 354 -9.22 -9.62 16.08
N TYR A 355 -9.13 -10.55 15.13
CA TYR A 355 -10.25 -11.01 14.31
C TYR A 355 -11.45 -11.36 15.22
N THR A 356 -12.51 -10.57 15.16
CA THR A 356 -13.77 -10.89 15.83
C THR A 356 -14.59 -11.85 14.96
N ASP A 357 -15.05 -12.89 15.63
CA ASP A 357 -15.71 -14.09 15.13
C ASP A 357 -17.15 -13.81 14.66
N ASP A 358 -17.33 -13.08 13.55
CA ASP A 358 -18.62 -12.98 12.88
C ASP A 358 -18.63 -13.88 11.65
N GLY A 359 -19.28 -15.05 11.80
CA GLY A 359 -19.30 -16.21 10.91
C GLY A 359 -19.86 -16.04 9.49
N ALA A 360 -19.73 -14.85 8.88
CA ALA A 360 -19.81 -14.65 7.45
C ALA A 360 -18.43 -14.22 6.94
N ILE A 361 -17.66 -15.18 6.40
CA ILE A 361 -16.37 -14.89 5.75
C ILE A 361 -16.66 -14.15 4.43
N ARG A 362 -16.87 -12.84 4.52
CA ARG A 362 -16.93 -11.95 3.36
C ARG A 362 -15.47 -11.65 2.96
N GLY A 363 -14.88 -12.54 2.17
CA GLY A 363 -13.60 -12.25 1.55
C GLY A 363 -13.71 -11.02 0.65
N ALA A 364 -12.59 -10.32 0.41
CA ALA A 364 -12.56 -9.13 -0.45
C ALA A 364 -13.23 -9.37 -1.81
N GLU A 365 -13.15 -10.58 -2.36
CA GLU A 365 -13.54 -10.86 -3.74
C GLU A 365 -14.69 -11.87 -3.91
N ALA A 366 -14.98 -12.66 -2.89
CA ALA A 366 -15.94 -13.76 -2.99
C ALA A 366 -16.73 -13.97 -1.70
N THR A 367 -17.97 -14.43 -1.86
CA THR A 367 -18.78 -14.98 -0.78
C THR A 367 -18.68 -16.50 -0.81
N VAL A 368 -18.59 -17.11 0.37
CA VAL A 368 -18.53 -18.56 0.54
C VAL A 368 -19.77 -19.03 1.30
N ASP A 369 -20.54 -19.94 0.71
CA ASP A 369 -21.66 -20.62 1.35
C ASP A 369 -21.25 -22.07 1.70
N ILE A 370 -21.36 -22.44 2.98
CA ILE A 370 -20.89 -23.73 3.51
C ILE A 370 -22.11 -24.62 3.78
N GLY A 371 -22.42 -25.49 2.81
CA GLY A 371 -23.46 -26.51 2.94
C GLY A 371 -22.99 -27.76 3.69
N THR A 372 -23.85 -28.78 3.82
CA THR A 372 -23.52 -30.03 4.52
C THR A 372 -22.54 -30.91 3.75
N GLU A 373 -22.65 -30.94 2.42
CA GLU A 373 -21.84 -31.80 1.53
C GLU A 373 -20.94 -31.00 0.58
N GLU A 374 -21.26 -29.73 0.36
CA GLU A 374 -20.67 -28.87 -0.65
C GLU A 374 -20.41 -27.47 -0.08
N VAL A 375 -19.38 -26.81 -0.60
CA VAL A 375 -19.02 -25.42 -0.34
C VAL A 375 -19.08 -24.68 -1.67
N VAL A 376 -19.92 -23.64 -1.75
CA VAL A 376 -20.11 -22.86 -2.97
C VAL A 376 -19.43 -21.51 -2.80
N LYS A 377 -18.41 -21.24 -3.63
CA LYS A 377 -17.72 -19.96 -3.70
C LYS A 377 -18.26 -19.16 -4.89
N ARG A 378 -18.66 -17.91 -4.65
CA ARG A 378 -19.17 -16.99 -5.68
C ARG A 378 -18.39 -15.69 -5.69
N ARG A 379 -17.80 -15.34 -6.84
CA ARG A 379 -17.16 -14.04 -7.08
C ARG A 379 -18.23 -12.99 -7.41
N VAL A 380 -18.42 -12.05 -6.50
CA VAL A 380 -19.48 -11.03 -6.60
C VAL A 380 -19.03 -9.92 -7.55
N PRO A 381 -19.91 -9.38 -8.41
CA PRO A 381 -19.59 -8.22 -9.24
C PRO A 381 -19.06 -7.05 -8.43
N LYS A 382 -18.03 -6.37 -8.94
CA LYS A 382 -17.47 -5.15 -8.36
C LYS A 382 -17.85 -3.95 -9.21
N THR A 383 -18.85 -3.19 -8.76
CA THR A 383 -19.40 -2.08 -9.55
C THR A 383 -18.46 -0.88 -9.67
N TYR A 384 -17.44 -0.79 -8.81
CA TYR A 384 -16.38 0.22 -8.94
C TYR A 384 -15.49 0.01 -10.18
N ARG A 385 -15.55 -1.15 -10.84
CA ARG A 385 -14.78 -1.45 -12.05
C ARG A 385 -15.64 -1.25 -13.29
N HIS A 386 -14.99 -0.97 -14.42
CA HIS A 386 -15.64 -1.09 -15.72
C HIS A 386 -16.30 -2.48 -15.87
N PRO A 387 -17.55 -2.59 -16.35
CA PRO A 387 -18.27 -3.87 -16.42
C PRO A 387 -17.53 -4.96 -17.20
N GLU A 388 -16.93 -4.61 -18.33
CA GLU A 388 -16.16 -5.56 -19.15
C GLU A 388 -14.90 -6.06 -18.43
N LEU A 389 -14.25 -5.17 -17.65
CA LEU A 389 -13.10 -5.52 -16.84
C LEU A 389 -13.50 -6.49 -15.71
N ASP A 390 -14.58 -6.17 -15.00
CA ASP A 390 -15.07 -7.01 -13.90
C ASP A 390 -15.48 -8.40 -14.38
N ASP A 391 -16.29 -8.47 -15.44
CA ASP A 391 -16.74 -9.74 -16.02
C ASP A 391 -15.56 -10.61 -16.47
N ARG A 392 -14.57 -10.00 -17.13
CA ARG A 392 -13.35 -10.70 -17.54
C ARG A 392 -12.60 -11.24 -16.33
N LEU A 393 -12.33 -10.40 -15.32
CA LEU A 393 -11.58 -10.79 -14.12
C LEU A 393 -12.28 -11.90 -13.34
N ARG A 394 -13.60 -11.80 -13.12
CA ARG A 394 -14.37 -12.84 -12.42
C ARG A 394 -14.31 -14.16 -13.17
N ARG A 395 -14.47 -14.14 -14.49
CA ARG A 395 -14.40 -15.34 -15.33
C ARG A 395 -13.02 -15.98 -15.33
N GLU A 396 -11.98 -15.18 -15.53
CA GLU A 396 -10.60 -15.65 -15.61
C GLU A 396 -10.12 -16.22 -14.28
N ARG A 397 -10.38 -15.52 -13.17
CA ARG A 397 -9.99 -15.98 -11.82
C ARG A 397 -10.75 -17.21 -11.37
N THR A 398 -12.04 -17.32 -11.72
CA THR A 398 -12.81 -18.55 -11.48
C THR A 398 -12.18 -19.75 -12.20
N LYS A 399 -11.79 -19.59 -13.47
CA LYS A 399 -11.10 -20.64 -14.22
C LYS A 399 -9.71 -20.93 -13.67
N ALA A 400 -8.97 -19.90 -13.29
CA ALA A 400 -7.62 -20.02 -12.76
C ALA A 400 -7.61 -20.78 -11.43
N GLU A 401 -8.47 -20.41 -10.48
CA GLU A 401 -8.60 -21.07 -9.18
C GLU A 401 -9.00 -22.55 -9.33
N ALA A 402 -9.98 -22.83 -10.19
CA ALA A 402 -10.39 -24.20 -10.47
C ALA A 402 -9.25 -25.04 -11.09
N ARG A 403 -8.49 -24.44 -12.02
CA ARG A 403 -7.33 -25.08 -12.64
C ARG A 403 -6.23 -25.35 -11.61
N LEU A 404 -5.86 -24.35 -10.82
CA LEU A 404 -4.82 -24.45 -9.80
C LEU A 404 -5.19 -25.49 -8.73
N THR A 405 -6.44 -25.51 -8.28
CA THR A 405 -6.92 -26.52 -7.31
C THR A 405 -6.79 -27.95 -7.86
N SER A 406 -7.06 -28.13 -9.16
CA SER A 406 -6.93 -29.42 -9.85
C SER A 406 -5.46 -29.81 -10.08
N ASP A 407 -4.63 -28.85 -10.49
CA ASP A 407 -3.20 -29.07 -10.73
C ASP A 407 -2.44 -29.33 -9.42
N ALA A 408 -2.78 -28.64 -8.33
CA ALA A 408 -2.33 -28.94 -6.97
C ALA A 408 -2.63 -30.40 -6.58
N ARG A 409 -3.85 -30.86 -6.87
CA ARG A 409 -4.24 -32.26 -6.63
C ARG A 409 -3.38 -33.25 -7.40
N ARG A 410 -3.06 -32.94 -8.66
CA ARG A 410 -2.17 -33.77 -9.50
C ARG A 410 -0.73 -33.78 -9.00
N ALA A 411 -0.28 -32.70 -8.37
CA ALA A 411 1.01 -32.62 -7.67
C ALA A 411 1.02 -33.37 -6.32
N GLY A 412 -0.06 -34.07 -5.96
CA GLY A 412 -0.13 -34.86 -4.73
C GLY A 412 -0.46 -34.05 -3.48
N VAL A 413 -0.99 -32.84 -3.65
CA VAL A 413 -1.55 -32.03 -2.56
C VAL A 413 -3.02 -32.39 -2.38
N ARG A 414 -3.48 -32.56 -1.14
CA ARG A 414 -4.91 -32.79 -0.89
C ARG A 414 -5.64 -31.45 -0.98
N THR A 415 -6.57 -31.37 -1.93
CA THR A 415 -7.48 -30.24 -2.12
C THR A 415 -8.93 -30.73 -2.12
N PRO A 416 -9.93 -29.85 -1.96
CA PRO A 416 -11.32 -30.19 -2.25
C PRO A 416 -11.49 -30.67 -3.69
N VAL A 417 -12.36 -31.66 -3.92
CA VAL A 417 -12.77 -32.00 -5.28
C VAL A 417 -13.71 -30.90 -5.79
N ILE A 418 -13.46 -30.39 -7.00
CA ILE A 418 -14.38 -29.48 -7.67
C ILE A 418 -15.56 -30.30 -8.19
N GLN A 419 -16.76 -29.99 -7.71
CA GLN A 419 -18.01 -30.65 -8.08
C GLN A 419 -18.63 -29.98 -9.32
N ASP A 420 -18.56 -28.66 -9.40
CA ASP A 420 -19.06 -27.87 -10.54
C ASP A 420 -18.31 -26.55 -10.69
N ILE A 421 -18.35 -25.97 -11.89
CA ILE A 421 -17.79 -24.66 -12.21
C ILE A 421 -18.67 -23.89 -13.20
N ASP A 422 -19.05 -22.68 -12.82
CA ASP A 422 -19.69 -21.71 -13.72
C ASP A 422 -18.85 -20.43 -13.80
N PRO A 423 -17.97 -20.30 -14.80
CA PRO A 423 -17.17 -19.10 -14.98
C PRO A 423 -17.96 -17.86 -15.40
N VAL A 424 -19.19 -18.01 -15.92
CA VAL A 424 -20.01 -16.87 -16.33
C VAL A 424 -20.58 -16.18 -15.10
N ASP A 425 -21.10 -16.98 -14.16
CA ASP A 425 -21.64 -16.48 -12.90
C ASP A 425 -20.59 -16.36 -11.78
N GLY A 426 -19.34 -16.73 -12.07
CA GLY A 426 -18.20 -16.67 -11.14
C GLY A 426 -18.32 -17.66 -9.99
N VAL A 427 -18.86 -18.86 -10.23
CA VAL A 427 -19.15 -19.87 -9.22
C VAL A 427 -18.21 -21.06 -9.32
N ILE A 428 -17.72 -21.53 -8.18
CA ILE A 428 -17.08 -22.84 -8.05
C ILE A 428 -17.73 -23.57 -6.89
N ALA A 429 -18.14 -24.81 -7.13
CA ALA A 429 -18.67 -25.69 -6.11
C ALA A 429 -17.61 -26.74 -5.75
N PHE A 430 -17.28 -26.82 -4.46
CA PHE A 430 -16.24 -27.67 -3.92
C PHE A 430 -16.82 -28.69 -2.94
N GLN A 431 -16.26 -29.90 -2.93
CA GLN A 431 -16.49 -30.88 -1.88
C GLN A 431 -16.18 -30.26 -0.51
N ARG A 432 -17.07 -30.43 0.48
CA ARG A 432 -16.73 -30.09 1.86
C ARG A 432 -15.63 -31.01 2.41
N VAL A 433 -14.55 -30.43 2.92
CA VAL A 433 -13.39 -31.16 3.47
C VAL A 433 -12.98 -30.63 4.85
N GLY A 434 -12.48 -31.55 5.68
CA GLY A 434 -12.12 -31.27 7.07
C GLY A 434 -13.33 -30.90 7.95
N ASP A 435 -13.16 -31.04 9.25
CA ASP A 435 -14.15 -30.68 10.26
C ASP A 435 -13.76 -29.39 11.02
N ALA A 436 -12.51 -28.92 10.91
CA ALA A 436 -12.07 -27.63 11.42
C ALA A 436 -11.01 -26.98 10.52
N ASP A 437 -10.76 -25.70 10.74
CA ASP A 437 -9.65 -24.92 10.20
C ASP A 437 -8.40 -25.27 11.02
N LEU A 438 -7.20 -25.19 10.42
CA LEU A 438 -5.96 -25.40 11.15
C LEU A 438 -5.80 -24.35 12.27
N ALA A 439 -6.32 -23.13 12.08
CA ALA A 439 -6.32 -22.09 13.09
C ALA A 439 -7.01 -22.50 14.40
N GLU A 440 -8.07 -23.32 14.33
CA GLU A 440 -8.81 -23.80 15.51
C GLU A 440 -8.10 -24.96 16.21
N ARG A 441 -7.32 -25.74 15.46
CA ARG A 441 -6.61 -26.93 15.94
C ARG A 441 -5.19 -26.97 15.37
N LEU A 442 -4.36 -26.05 15.86
CA LEU A 442 -2.94 -26.03 15.53
C LEU A 442 -2.26 -27.29 16.06
N ASP A 443 -1.65 -28.03 15.15
CA ASP A 443 -0.95 -29.29 15.41
C ASP A 443 0.37 -29.28 14.62
N PRO A 444 1.53 -29.55 15.26
CA PRO A 444 2.81 -29.56 14.58
C PRO A 444 2.87 -30.54 13.40
N GLU A 445 2.23 -31.71 13.51
CA GLU A 445 2.22 -32.68 12.41
C GLU A 445 1.38 -32.20 11.23
N ALA A 446 0.22 -31.59 11.48
CA ALA A 446 -0.57 -30.94 10.44
C ALA A 446 0.21 -29.80 9.75
N VAL A 447 0.92 -28.97 10.52
CA VAL A 447 1.78 -27.89 9.99
C VAL A 447 2.94 -28.44 9.16
N ARG A 448 3.56 -29.54 9.60
CA ARG A 448 4.58 -30.26 8.82
C ARG A 448 4.05 -30.74 7.47
N VAL A 449 2.82 -31.28 7.44
CA VAL A 449 2.15 -31.69 6.19
C VAL A 449 1.86 -30.49 5.28
N VAL A 450 1.52 -29.32 5.83
CA VAL A 450 1.40 -28.09 5.03
C VAL A 450 2.73 -27.74 4.38
N GLY A 451 3.85 -27.82 5.12
CA GLY A 451 5.20 -27.64 4.56
C GLY A 451 5.49 -28.56 3.38
N GLU A 452 5.17 -29.85 3.50
CA GLU A 452 5.29 -30.80 2.38
C GLU A 452 4.42 -30.40 1.17
N TYR A 453 3.20 -29.92 1.41
CA TYR A 453 2.28 -29.53 0.35
C TYR A 453 2.77 -28.28 -0.39
N LEU A 454 3.23 -27.26 0.33
CA LEU A 454 3.82 -26.07 -0.29
C LEU A 454 5.05 -26.45 -1.14
N ALA A 455 5.90 -27.36 -0.64
CA ALA A 455 7.03 -27.87 -1.43
C ALA A 455 6.60 -28.54 -2.74
N ARG A 456 5.54 -29.37 -2.71
CA ARG A 456 4.99 -30.02 -3.92
C ARG A 456 4.37 -29.02 -4.89
N LEU A 457 3.68 -28.00 -4.38
CA LEU A 457 3.16 -26.91 -5.23
C LEU A 457 4.32 -26.20 -5.94
N HIS A 458 5.35 -25.81 -5.19
CA HIS A 458 6.50 -25.09 -5.72
C HIS A 458 7.29 -25.91 -6.76
N GLU A 459 7.46 -27.23 -6.55
CA GLU A 459 8.06 -28.14 -7.54
C GLU A 459 7.23 -28.20 -8.83
N ALA A 460 5.89 -28.13 -8.72
CA ALA A 460 4.99 -28.03 -9.86
C ALA A 460 4.91 -26.61 -10.46
N GLY A 461 5.69 -25.66 -9.94
CA GLY A 461 5.68 -24.25 -10.34
C GLY A 461 4.37 -23.54 -10.00
N ILE A 462 3.68 -23.95 -8.94
CA ILE A 462 2.44 -23.37 -8.41
C ILE A 462 2.78 -22.63 -7.11
N VAL A 463 2.29 -21.41 -6.97
CA VAL A 463 2.24 -20.66 -5.71
C VAL A 463 0.80 -20.63 -5.22
N HIS A 464 0.57 -20.86 -3.92
CA HIS A 464 -0.76 -20.78 -3.32
C HIS A 464 -1.24 -19.32 -3.27
N GLY A 465 -0.35 -18.39 -2.92
CA GLY A 465 -0.55 -16.94 -2.93
C GLY A 465 -1.19 -16.40 -1.66
N ASP A 466 -1.94 -17.22 -0.92
CA ASP A 466 -2.51 -16.92 0.40
C ASP A 466 -2.55 -18.14 1.35
N PRO A 467 -1.44 -18.84 1.58
CA PRO A 467 -1.44 -19.98 2.48
C PRO A 467 -1.52 -19.46 3.91
N THR A 468 -2.68 -19.56 4.54
CA THR A 468 -2.91 -19.17 5.94
C THR A 468 -3.50 -20.34 6.73
N THR A 469 -3.43 -20.28 8.07
CA THR A 469 -4.04 -21.29 8.97
C THR A 469 -5.55 -21.43 8.78
N ARG A 470 -6.22 -20.44 8.19
CA ARG A 470 -7.66 -20.50 7.84
C ARG A 470 -7.92 -21.11 6.46
N ASN A 471 -6.96 -21.00 5.55
CA ASN A 471 -6.99 -21.66 4.24
C ASN A 471 -6.46 -23.09 4.27
N VAL A 472 -6.38 -23.69 5.47
CA VAL A 472 -6.06 -25.09 5.68
C VAL A 472 -7.18 -25.75 6.47
N ARG A 473 -7.78 -26.79 5.89
CA ARG A 473 -8.79 -27.61 6.57
C ARG A 473 -8.14 -28.86 7.12
N VAL A 474 -8.43 -29.17 8.38
CA VAL A 474 -7.94 -30.36 9.07
C VAL A 474 -9.09 -31.28 9.46
N GLY A 475 -8.80 -32.57 9.50
CA GLY A 475 -9.66 -33.59 10.07
C GLY A 475 -8.87 -34.81 10.52
N THR A 476 -9.55 -35.84 11.01
CA THR A 476 -8.89 -37.04 11.54
C THR A 476 -8.96 -38.19 10.54
N GLY A 477 -7.82 -38.81 10.27
CA GLY A 477 -7.73 -40.01 9.44
C GLY A 477 -8.22 -41.28 10.17
N PRO A 478 -8.38 -42.40 9.45
CA PRO A 478 -8.81 -43.67 10.03
C PRO A 478 -7.84 -44.17 11.11
N ASP A 479 -6.55 -43.87 10.96
CA ASP A 479 -5.46 -44.31 11.84
C ASP A 479 -5.08 -43.25 12.89
N GLY A 480 -5.84 -42.15 12.97
CA GLY A 480 -5.58 -41.04 13.91
C GLY A 480 -4.70 -39.92 13.35
N ASP A 481 -4.05 -40.12 12.21
CA ASP A 481 -3.20 -39.10 11.57
C ASP A 481 -4.01 -37.89 11.07
N PRO A 482 -3.44 -36.67 11.08
CA PRO A 482 -4.13 -35.48 10.58
C PRO A 482 -4.36 -35.56 9.07
N ARG A 483 -5.61 -35.40 8.65
CA ARG A 483 -5.99 -35.18 7.26
C ARG A 483 -5.99 -33.68 6.97
N VAL A 484 -4.94 -33.22 6.30
CA VAL A 484 -4.76 -31.83 5.91
C VAL A 484 -5.24 -31.63 4.46
N TYR A 485 -5.92 -30.51 4.21
CA TYR A 485 -6.32 -30.05 2.88
C TYR A 485 -5.96 -28.58 2.72
N LEU A 486 -5.35 -28.21 1.59
CA LEU A 486 -5.21 -26.81 1.19
C LEU A 486 -6.47 -26.38 0.43
N ILE A 487 -6.99 -25.21 0.78
CA ILE A 487 -8.18 -24.60 0.16
C ILE A 487 -7.88 -23.16 -0.26
N ASP A 488 -8.76 -22.59 -1.09
CA ASP A 488 -8.66 -21.20 -1.58
C ASP A 488 -7.38 -20.88 -2.38
N PHE A 489 -7.32 -21.40 -3.61
CA PHE A 489 -6.31 -21.02 -4.60
C PHE A 489 -6.69 -19.72 -5.35
N GLY A 490 -7.52 -18.86 -4.75
CA GLY A 490 -8.06 -17.67 -5.40
C GLY A 490 -7.02 -16.63 -5.78
N LEU A 491 -5.88 -16.61 -5.08
CA LEU A 491 -4.71 -15.74 -5.35
C LEU A 491 -3.51 -16.51 -5.94
N GLY A 492 -3.68 -17.81 -6.21
CA GLY A 492 -2.59 -18.64 -6.70
C GLY A 492 -2.21 -18.33 -8.15
N PHE A 493 -0.99 -18.65 -8.52
CA PHE A 493 -0.48 -18.47 -9.88
C PHE A 493 0.70 -19.41 -10.16
N HIS A 494 1.09 -19.50 -11.43
CA HIS A 494 2.28 -20.26 -11.83
C HIS A 494 3.51 -19.38 -11.93
N THR A 495 4.63 -19.84 -11.38
CA THR A 495 5.92 -19.15 -11.40
C THR A 495 7.06 -20.12 -11.16
N GLY A 496 8.23 -19.83 -11.76
CA GLY A 496 9.49 -20.51 -11.47
C GLY A 496 10.44 -19.66 -10.61
N HIS A 497 9.99 -18.51 -10.11
CA HIS A 497 10.81 -17.62 -9.31
C HIS A 497 10.85 -18.11 -7.85
N VAL A 498 12.05 -18.41 -7.38
CA VAL A 498 12.32 -18.88 -6.01
C VAL A 498 11.85 -17.89 -4.95
N GLU A 499 11.84 -16.59 -5.25
CA GLU A 499 11.36 -15.55 -4.34
C GLU A 499 9.84 -15.65 -4.09
N ASP A 500 9.05 -15.97 -5.13
CA ASP A 500 7.59 -16.16 -4.96
C ASP A 500 7.30 -17.39 -4.07
N HIS A 501 8.09 -18.47 -4.23
CA HIS A 501 7.99 -19.68 -3.41
C HIS A 501 8.39 -19.42 -1.95
N ALA A 502 9.44 -18.62 -1.74
CA ALA A 502 9.86 -18.23 -0.40
C ALA A 502 8.82 -17.34 0.29
N MET A 503 8.14 -16.47 -0.47
CA MET A 503 7.05 -15.65 0.06
C MET A 503 5.85 -16.49 0.49
N ASP A 504 5.48 -17.54 -0.24
CA ASP A 504 4.38 -18.44 0.14
C ASP A 504 4.63 -19.09 1.52
N LEU A 505 5.85 -19.57 1.75
CA LEU A 505 6.28 -20.08 3.07
C LEU A 505 6.24 -19.00 4.15
N HIS A 506 6.74 -17.81 3.83
CA HIS A 506 6.77 -16.69 4.75
C HIS A 506 5.37 -16.28 5.21
N VAL A 507 4.41 -16.18 4.27
CA VAL A 507 3.01 -15.84 4.58
C VAL A 507 2.39 -16.88 5.52
N PHE A 508 2.61 -18.17 5.27
CA PHE A 508 2.08 -19.20 6.15
C PHE A 508 2.73 -19.17 7.53
N ALA A 509 4.04 -18.96 7.61
CA ALA A 509 4.77 -18.79 8.87
C ALA A 509 4.22 -17.61 9.70
N GLN A 510 3.97 -16.46 9.06
CA GLN A 510 3.34 -15.31 9.71
C GLN A 510 1.93 -15.64 10.22
N SER A 511 1.14 -16.36 9.43
CA SER A 511 -0.21 -16.78 9.84
C SER A 511 -0.18 -17.71 11.06
N VAL A 512 0.81 -18.61 11.14
CA VAL A 512 1.03 -19.46 12.32
C VAL A 512 1.43 -18.62 13.53
N GLN A 513 2.39 -17.70 13.39
CA GLN A 513 2.82 -16.79 14.46
C GLN A 513 1.68 -15.93 15.01
N GLY A 514 0.79 -15.45 14.14
CA GLY A 514 -0.38 -14.67 14.55
C GLY A 514 -1.47 -15.48 15.24
N THR A 515 -1.46 -16.82 15.11
CA THR A 515 -2.51 -17.70 15.67
C THR A 515 -2.04 -18.45 16.92
N ALA A 516 -0.77 -18.84 16.97
CA ALA A 516 -0.22 -19.71 18.02
C ALA A 516 0.22 -18.92 19.26
N ALA A 517 0.00 -19.49 20.44
CA ALA A 517 0.58 -18.96 21.69
C ALA A 517 2.10 -19.21 21.78
N ASP A 518 2.56 -20.32 21.21
CA ASP A 518 3.97 -20.69 21.04
C ASP A 518 4.17 -21.17 19.60
N ALA A 519 4.77 -20.33 18.77
CA ALA A 519 4.87 -20.55 17.34
C ALA A 519 6.13 -21.33 16.94
N ASP A 520 7.21 -21.25 17.73
CA ASP A 520 8.53 -21.78 17.35
C ASP A 520 8.48 -23.28 16.97
N PRO A 521 7.83 -24.17 17.74
CA PRO A 521 7.74 -25.59 17.37
C PRO A 521 6.93 -25.85 16.09
N LEU A 522 5.98 -24.96 15.77
CA LEU A 522 5.16 -25.06 14.56
C LEU A 522 5.95 -24.57 13.34
N ILE A 523 6.73 -23.49 13.48
CA ILE A 523 7.61 -23.01 12.41
C ILE A 523 8.69 -24.04 12.10
N ASP A 524 9.29 -24.65 13.12
CA ASP A 524 10.26 -25.75 12.92
C ASP A 524 9.62 -26.93 12.18
N ALA A 525 8.37 -27.27 12.50
CA ALA A 525 7.64 -28.33 11.81
C ALA A 525 7.33 -27.97 10.35
N LEU A 526 6.94 -26.73 10.07
CA LEU A 526 6.70 -26.22 8.71
C LEU A 526 7.96 -26.37 7.84
N GLU A 527 9.09 -25.87 8.33
CA GLU A 527 10.37 -25.92 7.62
C GLU A 527 10.83 -27.36 7.41
N ALA A 528 10.75 -28.22 8.44
CA ALA A 528 11.09 -29.64 8.32
C ALA A 528 10.22 -30.37 7.29
N GLY A 529 8.94 -30.04 7.23
CA GLY A 529 8.02 -30.57 6.21
C GLY A 529 8.40 -30.11 4.79
N TYR A 530 8.75 -28.84 4.64
CA TYR A 530 9.18 -28.29 3.37
C TYR A 530 10.50 -28.89 2.90
N GLU A 531 11.52 -28.96 3.76
CA GLU A 531 12.85 -29.50 3.45
C GLU A 531 12.83 -30.98 3.06
N ALA A 532 11.84 -31.74 3.52
CA ALA A 532 11.70 -33.15 3.19
C ALA A 532 11.40 -33.40 1.68
N VAL A 533 10.88 -32.39 0.98
CA VAL A 533 10.44 -32.51 -0.43
C VAL A 533 11.01 -31.40 -1.33
N GLY A 534 11.12 -30.18 -0.80
CA GLY A 534 11.38 -28.97 -1.55
C GLY A 534 12.86 -28.64 -1.78
N SER A 535 13.10 -27.55 -2.51
CA SER A 535 14.46 -27.05 -2.78
C SER A 535 15.03 -26.27 -1.59
N ALA A 536 16.28 -26.59 -1.21
CA ALA A 536 17.04 -25.84 -0.21
C ALA A 536 17.27 -24.36 -0.61
N GLU A 537 17.19 -24.04 -1.91
CA GLU A 537 17.31 -22.66 -2.41
C GLU A 537 16.15 -21.78 -1.91
N VAL A 538 14.95 -22.36 -1.78
CA VAL A 538 13.77 -21.62 -1.30
C VAL A 538 13.91 -21.30 0.19
N ILE A 539 14.42 -22.22 1.01
CA ILE A 539 14.69 -21.96 2.44
C ILE A 539 15.77 -20.90 2.62
N ALA A 540 16.85 -20.98 1.84
CA ALA A 540 17.88 -19.94 1.85
C ALA A 540 17.30 -18.56 1.49
N ARG A 541 16.42 -18.51 0.48
CA ARG A 541 15.72 -17.28 0.07
C ARG A 541 14.74 -16.79 1.15
N LEU A 542 14.03 -17.68 1.84
CA LEU A 542 13.14 -17.34 2.95
C LEU A 542 13.92 -16.61 4.05
N ARG A 543 15.10 -17.10 4.44
CA ARG A 543 15.96 -16.42 5.42
C ARG A 543 16.40 -15.03 4.96
N GLU A 544 16.66 -14.84 3.66
CA GLU A 544 16.92 -13.51 3.11
C GLU A 544 15.69 -12.61 3.22
N VAL A 545 14.49 -13.11 2.88
CA VAL A 545 13.23 -12.38 2.97
C VAL A 545 12.95 -11.92 4.42
N GLU A 546 13.10 -12.81 5.40
CA GLU A 546 12.90 -12.52 6.83
C GLU A 546 13.91 -11.50 7.41
N SER A 547 15.07 -11.38 6.76
CA SER A 547 16.08 -10.38 7.13
C SER A 547 15.74 -8.98 6.60
N ARG A 548 14.92 -8.88 5.54
CA ARG A 548 14.47 -7.61 4.98
C ARG A 548 13.36 -7.08 5.88
N GLY A 549 13.53 -5.86 6.41
CA GLY A 549 12.57 -5.22 7.33
C GLY A 549 11.15 -4.97 6.77
N ARG A 550 10.85 -5.38 5.53
CA ARG A 550 9.52 -5.35 4.92
C ARG A 550 8.49 -6.20 5.69
N TYR A 551 8.94 -7.24 6.39
CA TYR A 551 8.05 -8.22 7.06
C TYR A 551 8.36 -8.52 8.53
N ARG A 552 9.25 -7.74 9.19
CA ARG A 552 9.48 -7.80 10.64
C ARG A 552 8.68 -6.77 11.37
#